data_AF-A0A7S1QZB3-F1
#
_entry.id   AF-A0A7S1QZB3-F1
#
_cell.length_a   1.000
_cell.length_b   1.000
_cell.length_c   1.000
_cell.angle_alpha   90.00
_cell.angle_beta   90.00
_cell.angle_gamma   90.00
#
_symmetry.space_group_name_H-M   'P 1'
#
loop_
_entity.id
_entity.type
_entity.pdbx_description
1 polymer ?
#
loop_
_entity_poly.entity_id
_entity_poly.type
_entity_poly.pdbx_seq_one_letter_code
_entity_poly.pdbx_strand_id
1 'polypeptide(L)'
;EEQQLQQRQQKPEGQGFSGYGGWILWFCELQGHEFFAAVDEAFIKDSFNLHGLRGHFTFYDEALRMILKRDPPTKDDLAQPGFIDTYRDAADLYGLIHARYAISPPGLEVMRRKYLRGTFGMCPRVLCDRHHVLPI
;
A
#
# COMPACT_ATOMS: atom_id res chain seq x y z
N GLU A 1 -4.56 -10.18 -18.48
CA GLU A 1 -3.98 -9.56 -17.26
C GLU A 1 -4.10 -8.04 -17.24
N GLU A 2 -3.86 -7.32 -18.33
CA GLU A 2 -4.05 -5.85 -18.42
C GLU A 2 -5.48 -5.40 -18.06
N GLN A 3 -6.51 -6.15 -18.47
CA GLN A 3 -7.91 -5.85 -18.13
C GLN A 3 -8.23 -5.97 -16.63
N GLN A 4 -7.50 -6.79 -15.87
CA GLN A 4 -7.72 -6.92 -14.41
C GLN A 4 -7.09 -5.75 -13.64
N LEU A 5 -5.98 -5.18 -14.13
CA LEU A 5 -5.41 -3.94 -13.59
C LEU A 5 -6.32 -2.74 -13.89
N GLN A 6 -6.90 -2.67 -15.08
CA GLN A 6 -7.89 -1.64 -15.44
C GLN A 6 -9.17 -1.76 -14.60
N GLN A 7 -9.62 -2.98 -14.26
CA GLN A 7 -10.80 -3.17 -13.41
C GLN A 7 -10.54 -2.86 -11.93
N ARG A 8 -9.34 -3.17 -11.39
CA ARG A 8 -8.97 -2.80 -10.01
C ARG A 8 -8.86 -1.28 -9.79
N GLN A 9 -8.72 -0.51 -10.88
CA GLN A 9 -8.58 0.96 -10.83
C GLN A 9 -9.91 1.71 -11.00
N GLN A 10 -11.04 1.04 -11.23
CA GLN A 10 -12.33 1.70 -11.39
C GLN A 10 -13.04 1.88 -10.03
N LYS A 11 -12.71 2.98 -9.33
CA LYS A 11 -13.60 3.55 -8.31
C LYS A 11 -14.71 4.33 -9.04
N PRO A 12 -15.99 4.27 -8.59
CA PRO A 12 -17.07 5.01 -9.23
C PRO A 12 -16.77 6.52 -9.24
N GLU A 13 -16.98 7.15 -10.39
CA GLU A 13 -16.88 8.60 -10.57
C GLU A 13 -17.84 9.30 -9.60
N GLY A 14 -17.30 10.01 -8.59
CA GLY A 14 -18.15 10.73 -7.63
C GLY A 14 -17.52 11.15 -6.31
N GLN A 15 -16.30 10.73 -5.98
CA GLN A 15 -15.54 11.27 -4.85
C GLN A 15 -14.23 11.83 -5.34
N GLY A 16 -14.18 13.15 -5.51
CA GLY A 16 -12.96 13.88 -5.84
C GLY A 16 -11.88 13.52 -4.83
N PHE A 17 -10.81 12.90 -5.30
CA PHE A 17 -9.59 12.73 -4.54
C PHE A 17 -9.08 14.14 -4.24
N SER A 18 -9.26 14.63 -3.01
CA SER A 18 -8.54 15.82 -2.58
C SER A 18 -7.05 15.46 -2.73
N GLY A 19 -6.29 16.19 -3.53
CA GLY A 19 -4.87 15.93 -3.86
C GLY A 19 -3.90 16.04 -2.68
N TYR A 20 -4.23 15.44 -1.54
CA TYR A 20 -3.52 15.54 -0.26
C TYR A 20 -3.04 14.16 0.25
N GLY A 21 -3.04 13.13 -0.59
CA GLY A 21 -2.79 11.75 -0.17
C GLY A 21 -1.47 11.11 -0.62
N GLY A 22 -0.85 11.58 -1.70
CA GLY A 22 0.31 10.86 -2.27
C GLY A 22 -0.04 9.50 -2.87
N TRP A 23 0.98 8.85 -3.44
CA TRP A 23 0.89 7.48 -3.93
C TRP A 23 0.52 6.50 -2.81
N ILE A 24 1.06 6.70 -1.60
CA ILE A 24 0.84 5.81 -0.45
C ILE A 24 -0.64 5.73 -0.06
N LEU A 25 -1.31 6.87 0.12
CA LEU A 25 -2.73 6.88 0.49
C LEU A 25 -3.58 6.30 -0.64
N TRP A 26 -3.29 6.72 -1.88
CA TRP A 26 -3.97 6.19 -3.06
C TRP A 26 -3.87 4.66 -3.13
N PHE A 27 -2.67 4.10 -2.95
CA PHE A 27 -2.43 2.66 -2.99
C PHE A 27 -3.20 1.91 -1.89
N CYS A 28 -3.26 2.47 -0.67
CA CYS A 28 -3.99 1.88 0.44
C CYS A 28 -5.52 1.97 0.30
N GLU A 29 -6.02 2.86 -0.56
CA GLU A 29 -7.46 3.04 -0.83
C GLU A 29 -7.97 2.21 -2.03
N LEU A 30 -7.08 1.50 -2.73
CA LEU A 30 -7.48 0.59 -3.80
C LEU A 30 -8.33 -0.55 -3.23
N GLN A 31 -9.26 -1.05 -4.04
CA GLN A 31 -10.09 -2.20 -3.66
C GLN A 31 -9.21 -3.43 -3.39
N GLY A 32 -9.43 -4.09 -2.26
CA GLY A 32 -8.61 -5.23 -1.81
C GLY A 32 -7.35 -4.82 -1.03
N HIS A 33 -7.07 -3.53 -0.88
CA HIS A 33 -5.92 -3.01 -0.13
C HIS A 33 -6.30 -2.50 1.26
N GLU A 34 -7.50 -2.83 1.74
CA GLU A 34 -8.06 -2.33 3.00
C GLU A 34 -7.22 -2.72 4.20
N PHE A 35 -6.34 -3.71 4.09
CA PHE A 35 -5.50 -4.19 5.20
C PHE A 35 -4.19 -3.41 5.31
N PHE A 36 -3.77 -2.69 4.26
CA PHE A 36 -2.55 -1.90 4.32
C PHE A 36 -2.68 -0.75 5.33
N ALA A 37 -1.56 -0.47 5.99
CA ALA A 37 -1.35 0.75 6.75
C ALA A 37 -0.63 1.73 5.83
N ALA A 38 -1.09 2.99 5.79
CA ALA A 38 -0.32 4.05 5.15
C ALA A 38 0.97 4.24 5.95
N VAL A 39 2.11 3.91 5.34
CA VAL A 39 3.43 4.02 5.97
C VAL A 39 3.87 5.47 5.99
N ASP A 40 4.38 5.95 7.13
CA ASP A 40 4.89 7.30 7.25
C ASP A 40 6.11 7.50 6.33
N GLU A 41 6.13 8.58 5.56
CA GLU A 41 7.27 8.89 4.67
C GLU A 41 8.60 8.99 5.43
N ALA A 42 8.58 9.42 6.69
CA ALA A 42 9.77 9.48 7.54
C ALA A 42 10.38 8.09 7.79
N PHE A 43 9.54 7.05 7.93
CA PHE A 43 9.99 5.67 8.07
C PHE A 43 10.67 5.18 6.77
N ILE A 44 10.10 5.53 5.62
CA ILE A 44 10.62 5.17 4.29
C ILE A 44 11.92 5.91 3.96
N LYS A 45 12.02 7.19 4.34
CA LYS A 45 13.21 8.03 4.07
C LYS A 45 14.43 7.63 4.91
N ASP A 46 14.24 6.89 6.00
CA ASP A 46 15.34 6.32 6.76
C ASP A 46 15.85 5.04 6.10
N SER A 47 17.06 5.12 5.52
CA SER A 47 17.71 4.02 4.82
C SER A 47 17.95 2.77 5.69
N PHE A 48 18.03 2.92 7.02
CA PHE A 48 18.19 1.78 7.91
C PHE A 48 16.98 0.84 7.84
N ASN A 49 15.77 1.41 7.77
CA ASN A 49 14.53 0.63 7.67
C ASN A 49 14.41 -0.11 6.33
N LEU A 50 15.12 0.34 5.29
CA LEU A 50 15.12 -0.24 3.95
C LEU A 50 16.31 -1.17 3.68
N HIS A 51 17.16 -1.42 4.68
CA HIS A 51 18.36 -2.22 4.51
C HIS A 51 18.05 -3.61 3.93
N GLY A 52 18.89 -4.05 2.98
CA GLY A 52 18.77 -5.35 2.32
C GLY A 52 17.71 -5.44 1.22
N LEU A 53 16.83 -4.46 1.05
CA LEU A 53 15.75 -4.54 0.05
C LEU A 53 16.22 -4.28 -1.38
N ARG A 54 17.22 -3.42 -1.57
CA ARG A 54 17.67 -2.95 -2.90
C ARG A 54 18.00 -4.08 -3.89
N GLY A 55 18.66 -5.14 -3.42
CA GLY A 55 19.09 -6.26 -4.27
C GLY A 55 17.95 -7.14 -4.80
N HIS A 56 16.72 -6.97 -4.31
CA HIS A 56 15.56 -7.75 -4.73
C HIS A 56 14.84 -7.17 -5.95
N PHE A 57 15.14 -5.93 -6.34
CA PHE A 57 14.37 -5.19 -7.34
C PHE A 57 15.25 -4.72 -8.48
N THR A 58 14.68 -4.71 -9.69
CA THR A 58 15.39 -4.25 -10.89
C THR A 58 15.38 -2.73 -10.96
N PHE A 59 14.23 -2.12 -10.62
CA PHE A 59 13.97 -0.69 -10.71
C PHE A 59 13.81 -0.07 -9.32
N TYR A 60 14.64 -0.46 -8.35
CA TYR A 60 14.51 -0.05 -6.94
C TYR A 60 14.39 1.46 -6.75
N ASP A 61 15.25 2.25 -7.42
CA ASP A 61 15.27 3.71 -7.21
C ASP A 61 14.04 4.36 -7.85
N GLU A 62 13.59 3.89 -9.01
CA GLU A 62 12.38 4.34 -9.71
C GLU A 62 11.13 3.97 -8.92
N ALA A 63 11.07 2.75 -8.39
CA ALA A 63 10.02 2.25 -7.53
C ALA A 63 9.91 3.08 -6.25
N LEU A 64 11.02 3.33 -5.56
CA LEU A 64 11.05 4.14 -4.35
C LEU A 64 10.65 5.60 -4.64
N ARG A 65 11.10 6.17 -5.77
CA ARG A 65 10.65 7.49 -6.23
C ARG A 65 9.15 7.51 -6.48
N MET A 66 8.58 6.46 -7.06
CA MET A 66 7.13 6.35 -7.31
C MET A 66 6.34 6.31 -6.00
N ILE A 67 6.76 5.50 -5.02
CA ILE A 67 6.10 5.40 -3.70
C ILE A 67 6.06 6.77 -3.00
N LEU A 68 7.12 7.57 -3.12
CA LEU A 68 7.24 8.88 -2.48
C LEU A 68 6.63 10.04 -3.29
N LYS A 69 5.94 9.78 -4.40
CA LYS A 69 5.24 10.82 -5.17
C LYS A 69 4.07 11.40 -4.37
N ARG A 70 3.89 12.73 -4.49
CA ARG A 70 2.76 13.48 -3.90
C ARG A 70 1.43 13.25 -4.62
N ASP A 71 1.50 12.73 -5.83
CA ASP A 71 0.35 12.50 -6.69
C ASP A 71 0.27 11.02 -7.09
N PRO A 72 -0.94 10.46 -7.25
CA PRO A 72 -1.12 9.13 -7.78
C PRO A 72 -0.70 9.04 -9.26
N PRO A 73 -0.46 7.84 -9.80
CA PRO A 73 -0.15 7.67 -11.22
C PRO A 73 -1.29 8.18 -12.11
N THR A 74 -0.93 8.95 -13.14
CA THR A 74 -1.86 9.51 -14.12
C THR A 74 -2.01 8.60 -15.35
N LYS A 75 -2.98 8.90 -16.22
CA LYS A 75 -3.12 8.20 -17.52
C LYS A 75 -1.88 8.35 -18.40
N ASP A 76 -1.19 9.49 -18.32
CA ASP A 76 0.03 9.74 -19.08
C ASP A 76 1.20 8.92 -18.54
N ASP A 77 1.27 8.71 -17.21
CA ASP A 77 2.26 7.81 -16.61
C ASP A 77 2.05 6.37 -17.09
N LEU A 78 0.80 5.91 -17.16
CA LEU A 78 0.44 4.55 -17.63
C LEU A 78 0.86 4.29 -19.08
N ALA A 79 0.95 5.33 -19.91
CA ALA A 79 1.36 5.22 -21.30
C ALA A 79 2.89 5.15 -21.48
N GLN A 80 3.67 5.44 -20.44
CA GLN A 80 5.13 5.43 -20.54
C GLN A 80 5.67 3.99 -20.65
N PRO A 81 6.63 3.74 -21.57
CA PRO A 81 7.31 2.44 -21.64
C PRO A 81 7.96 2.09 -20.30
N GLY A 82 7.77 0.85 -19.83
CA GLY A 82 8.35 0.37 -18.58
C GLY A 82 7.61 0.82 -17.30
N PHE A 83 6.51 1.57 -17.42
CA PHE A 83 5.69 1.95 -16.25
C PHE A 83 5.22 0.71 -15.49
N ILE A 84 4.75 -0.31 -16.20
CA ILE A 84 4.20 -1.54 -15.59
C ILE A 84 5.25 -2.26 -14.75
N ASP A 85 6.49 -2.38 -15.25
CA ASP A 85 7.58 -3.04 -14.53
C ASP A 85 7.97 -2.23 -13.29
N THR A 86 8.07 -0.90 -13.43
CA THR A 86 8.35 0.00 -12.31
C THR A 86 7.24 -0.05 -11.25
N TYR A 87 5.98 -0.09 -11.68
CA TYR A 87 4.82 -0.18 -10.80
C TYR A 87 4.79 -1.50 -10.03
N ARG A 88 5.14 -2.61 -10.68
CA ARG A 88 5.26 -3.92 -10.03
C ARG A 88 6.32 -3.87 -8.93
N ASP A 89 7.52 -3.39 -9.25
CA ASP A 89 8.59 -3.23 -8.25
C ASP A 89 8.16 -2.28 -7.12
N ALA A 90 7.42 -1.21 -7.42
CA ALA A 90 6.89 -0.28 -6.41
C ALA A 90 5.87 -0.94 -5.47
N ALA A 91 4.92 -1.71 -6.01
CA ALA A 91 3.92 -2.41 -5.20
C ALA A 91 4.57 -3.46 -4.29
N ASP A 92 5.49 -4.26 -4.83
CA ASP A 92 6.20 -5.29 -4.09
C ASP A 92 7.14 -4.68 -3.04
N LEU A 93 7.89 -3.63 -3.40
CA LEU A 93 8.73 -2.87 -2.47
C LEU A 93 7.90 -2.27 -1.33
N TYR A 94 6.76 -1.65 -1.64
CA TYR A 94 5.87 -1.10 -0.62
C TYR A 94 5.32 -2.20 0.31
N GLY A 95 5.01 -3.39 -0.22
CA GLY A 95 4.64 -4.55 0.59
C GLY A 95 5.72 -4.97 1.59
N LEU A 96 6.98 -5.04 1.18
CA LEU A 96 8.10 -5.37 2.08
C LEU A 96 8.36 -4.27 3.12
N ILE A 97 8.21 -3.01 2.73
CA ILE A 97 8.29 -1.86 3.64
C ILE A 97 7.15 -1.91 4.66
N HIS A 98 5.93 -2.17 4.20
CA HIS A 98 4.73 -2.29 5.03
C HIS A 98 4.88 -3.40 6.06
N ALA A 99 5.39 -4.58 5.67
CA ALA A 99 5.64 -5.68 6.59
C ALA A 99 6.58 -5.29 7.75
N ARG A 100 7.63 -4.51 7.46
CA ARG A 100 8.54 -3.97 8.50
C ARG A 100 7.87 -2.89 9.33
N TYR A 101 7.11 -1.99 8.69
CA TYR A 101 6.42 -0.91 9.37
C TYR A 101 5.33 -1.41 10.32
N ALA A 102 4.55 -2.42 9.91
CA ALA A 102 3.41 -2.94 10.66
C ALA A 102 3.76 -3.46 12.06
N ILE A 103 5.02 -3.87 12.27
CA ILE A 103 5.56 -4.31 13.56
C ILE A 103 6.36 -3.24 14.30
N SER A 104 6.57 -2.06 13.71
CA SER A 104 7.19 -0.91 14.37
C SER A 104 6.22 -0.24 15.36
N PRO A 105 6.69 0.53 16.36
CA PRO A 105 5.82 1.23 17.29
C PRO A 105 4.72 2.11 16.63
N PRO A 106 5.03 2.98 15.64
CA PRO A 106 3.98 3.77 14.97
C PRO A 106 3.05 2.89 14.11
N GLY A 107 3.58 1.87 13.42
CA GLY A 107 2.76 0.98 12.62
C GLY A 107 1.80 0.12 13.43
N LEU A 108 2.23 -0.35 14.62
CA LEU A 108 1.36 -1.09 15.54
C LEU A 108 0.15 -0.26 15.98
N GLU A 109 0.29 1.05 16.18
CA GLU A 109 -0.83 1.93 16.51
C GLU A 109 -1.80 2.09 15.32
N VAL A 110 -1.29 2.14 14.08
CA VAL A 110 -2.14 2.13 12.88
C VAL A 110 -2.89 0.81 12.77
N MET A 111 -2.19 -0.32 12.90
CA MET A 111 -2.78 -1.66 12.81
C MET A 111 -3.80 -1.89 13.94
N ARG A 112 -3.51 -1.44 15.17
CA ARG A 112 -4.45 -1.48 16.31
C ARG A 112 -5.74 -0.74 15.99
N ARG A 113 -5.67 0.48 15.44
CA ARG A 113 -6.88 1.25 15.08
C ARG A 113 -7.73 0.53 14.04
N LYS A 114 -7.10 -0.09 13.03
CA LYS A 114 -7.81 -0.90 12.02
C LYS A 114 -8.42 -2.16 12.63
N TYR A 115 -7.71 -2.82 13.54
CA TYR A 115 -8.21 -3.96 14.29
C TYR A 115 -9.45 -3.60 15.11
N LEU A 116 -9.42 -2.51 15.89
CA LEU A 116 -10.56 -2.08 16.70
C LEU A 116 -11.79 -1.70 15.85
N ARG A 117 -11.59 -1.28 14.60
CA ARG A 117 -12.66 -1.00 13.62
C ARG A 117 -13.19 -2.25 12.92
N GLY A 118 -12.60 -3.42 13.14
CA GLY A 118 -12.97 -4.66 12.45
C GLY A 118 -12.57 -4.68 10.97
N THR A 119 -11.63 -3.82 10.54
CA THR A 119 -11.23 -3.70 9.13
C THR A 119 -10.68 -5.00 8.55
N PHE A 120 -10.01 -5.82 9.38
CA PHE A 120 -9.46 -7.10 8.97
C PHE A 120 -10.47 -8.26 8.99
N GLY A 121 -11.72 -7.96 9.35
CA GLY A 121 -12.79 -8.96 9.50
C GLY A 121 -12.86 -9.56 10.90
N MET A 122 -13.58 -10.67 10.98
CA MET A 122 -13.93 -11.36 12.22
C MET A 122 -13.68 -12.86 12.09
N CYS A 123 -13.44 -13.52 13.23
CA CYS A 123 -13.27 -14.96 13.27
C CYS A 123 -14.55 -15.67 12.80
N PRO A 124 -14.46 -16.63 11.86
CA PRO A 124 -15.65 -17.34 11.35
C PRO A 124 -16.20 -18.35 12.35
N ARG A 125 -15.49 -18.68 13.44
CA ARG A 125 -15.94 -19.64 14.44
C ARG A 125 -17.04 -19.00 15.30
N VAL A 126 -18.20 -19.66 15.36
CA VAL A 126 -19.37 -19.21 16.14
C VAL A 126 -19.01 -18.98 17.62
N LEU A 127 -18.19 -19.85 18.21
CA LEU A 127 -17.78 -19.77 19.61
C LEU A 127 -16.72 -18.69 19.91
N CYS A 128 -16.24 -17.97 18.90
CA CYS A 128 -15.32 -16.86 19.09
C CYS A 128 -16.04 -15.51 19.24
N ASP A 129 -17.37 -15.49 19.29
CA ASP A 129 -18.18 -14.28 19.49
C ASP A 129 -17.77 -13.11 18.55
N ARG A 130 -17.57 -13.45 17.27
CA ARG A 130 -17.15 -12.49 16.22
C ARG A 130 -15.89 -11.70 16.55
N HIS A 131 -14.95 -12.28 17.29
CA HIS A 131 -13.66 -11.64 17.61
C HIS A 131 -12.98 -11.08 16.35
N HIS A 132 -12.53 -9.82 16.40
CA HIS A 132 -11.77 -9.22 15.30
C HIS A 132 -10.47 -10.01 15.07
N VAL A 133 -9.98 -10.04 13.83
CA VAL A 133 -8.75 -10.77 13.47
C VAL A 133 -7.66 -9.81 12.99
N LEU A 134 -6.46 -10.33 12.81
CA LEU A 134 -5.33 -9.62 12.20
C LEU A 134 -4.88 -10.37 10.94
N PRO A 135 -4.32 -9.66 9.95
CA PRO A 135 -3.64 -10.30 8.82
C PRO A 135 -2.35 -11.00 9.29
N ILE A 136 -1.96 -12.07 8.58
CA ILE A 136 -0.73 -12.84 8.80
C ILE A 136 0.16 -12.81 7.56
#